data_AF-A0AAW9J6N8-F1
#
_entry.id   AF-A0AAW9J6N8-F1
#
_cell.length_a   1.000
_cell.length_b   1.000
_cell.length_c   1.000
_cell.angle_alpha   90.00
_cell.angle_beta   90.00
_cell.angle_gamma   90.00
#
_symmetry.space_group_name_H-M   'P 1'
#
loop_
_entity.id
_entity.type
_entity.pdbx_description
1 polymer ?
#
loop_
_entity_poly.entity_id
_entity_poly.type
_entity_poly.pdbx_seq_one_letter_code
_entity_poly.pdbx_strand_id
1 'polypeptide(L)'
;VFTLILPILIYPIMFKFMSSAMEKTQSDVQKEINIFIDGDKNSSMAKAITSLDNIKTPEVSSPSEALKNGDIQIIVKIPENFDKNISLGKNDTIELLIDEESNKSMIASGMISEVYEGYKKSIVEQRLSDKGIDSSILTPFEV
;
A
#
# COMPACT_ATOMS: atom_id res chain seq x y z
N VAL A 1 -18.82 -39.98 -29.69
CA VAL A 1 -17.94 -40.23 -28.52
C VAL A 1 -16.80 -39.20 -28.42
N PHE A 2 -16.10 -38.85 -29.52
CA PHE A 2 -15.06 -37.80 -29.52
C PHE A 2 -15.54 -36.37 -29.17
N THR A 3 -16.81 -36.04 -29.41
CA THR A 3 -17.40 -34.74 -29.09
C THR A 3 -17.75 -34.52 -27.62
N LEU A 4 -17.79 -35.59 -26.81
CA LEU A 4 -18.05 -35.53 -25.36
C LEU A 4 -16.76 -35.55 -24.52
N ILE A 5 -15.65 -36.01 -25.08
CA ILE A 5 -14.35 -36.12 -24.37
C ILE A 5 -13.58 -34.80 -24.38
N LEU A 6 -13.78 -33.97 -25.42
CA LEU A 6 -13.06 -32.70 -25.58
C LEU A 6 -13.35 -31.66 -24.47
N PRO A 7 -14.60 -31.41 -24.04
CA PRO A 7 -14.88 -30.46 -22.96
C PRO A 7 -14.29 -30.92 -21.62
N ILE A 8 -14.34 -32.23 -21.36
CA ILE A 8 -13.91 -32.84 -20.08
C ILE A 8 -12.40 -32.72 -19.88
N LEU A 9 -11.61 -32.70 -20.95
CA LEU A 9 -10.16 -32.52 -20.89
C LEU A 9 -9.73 -31.05 -20.92
N ILE A 10 -10.49 -30.17 -21.58
CA ILE A 10 -10.20 -28.74 -21.66
C ILE A 10 -10.32 -28.06 -20.29
N TYR A 11 -11.35 -28.38 -19.51
CA TYR A 11 -11.56 -27.71 -18.21
C TYR A 11 -10.41 -27.97 -17.21
N PRO A 12 -9.95 -29.21 -16.95
CA PRO A 12 -8.84 -29.45 -16.03
C PRO A 12 -7.54 -28.76 -16.46
N ILE A 13 -7.27 -28.71 -17.77
CA ILE A 13 -6.09 -28.06 -18.32
C ILE A 13 -6.21 -26.54 -18.16
N MET A 14 -7.37 -25.97 -18.48
CA MET A 14 -7.65 -24.54 -18.31
C MET A 14 -7.62 -24.12 -16.83
N PHE A 15 -8.18 -24.91 -15.92
CA PHE A 15 -8.08 -24.71 -14.48
C PHE A 15 -6.65 -24.81 -13.98
N LYS A 16 -5.81 -25.72 -14.52
CA LYS A 16 -4.39 -25.80 -14.19
C LYS A 16 -3.61 -24.57 -14.68
N PHE A 17 -3.94 -24.00 -15.84
CA PHE A 17 -3.36 -22.75 -16.34
C PHE A 17 -3.84 -21.53 -15.56
N MET A 18 -5.14 -21.46 -15.20
CA MET A 18 -5.68 -20.41 -14.33
C MET A 18 -5.13 -20.51 -12.92
N SER A 19 -4.98 -21.72 -12.37
CA SER A 19 -4.43 -21.92 -11.02
C SER A 19 -2.95 -21.59 -10.98
N SER A 20 -2.17 -21.87 -12.03
CA SER A 20 -0.76 -21.47 -12.10
C SER A 20 -0.58 -19.98 -12.44
N ALA A 21 -1.52 -19.36 -13.16
CA ALA A 21 -1.59 -17.91 -13.30
C ALA A 21 -1.98 -17.23 -11.97
N MET A 22 -2.96 -17.77 -11.25
CA MET A 22 -3.35 -17.31 -9.90
C MET A 22 -2.30 -17.61 -8.84
N GLU A 23 -1.61 -18.75 -8.88
CA GLU A 23 -0.46 -19.05 -8.02
C GLU A 23 0.67 -18.08 -8.32
N LYS A 24 0.94 -17.72 -9.58
CA LYS A 24 1.87 -16.62 -9.88
C LYS A 24 1.38 -15.30 -9.29
N THR A 25 0.09 -14.97 -9.40
CA THR A 25 -0.48 -13.75 -8.78
C THR A 25 -0.44 -13.79 -7.25
N GLN A 26 -0.55 -14.97 -6.62
CA GLN A 26 -0.62 -15.16 -5.16
C GLN A 26 0.76 -15.42 -4.52
N SER A 27 1.72 -15.99 -5.26
CA SER A 27 3.14 -16.10 -4.87
C SER A 27 3.91 -14.80 -5.10
N ASP A 28 3.39 -13.92 -5.96
CA ASP A 28 3.90 -12.56 -6.17
C ASP A 28 3.49 -11.58 -5.05
N VAL A 29 2.73 -12.03 -4.04
CA VAL A 29 2.33 -11.24 -2.85
C VAL A 29 3.51 -10.89 -1.93
N GLN A 30 4.74 -11.31 -2.27
CA GLN A 30 5.97 -10.75 -1.73
C GLN A 30 6.89 -10.19 -2.82
N LYS A 31 6.35 -9.55 -3.86
CA LYS A 31 7.20 -8.71 -4.71
C LYS A 31 7.68 -7.53 -3.85
N GLU A 32 8.99 -7.47 -3.69
CA GLU A 32 9.68 -6.33 -3.12
C GLU A 32 9.19 -5.03 -3.76
N ILE A 33 8.84 -4.06 -2.93
CA ILE A 33 8.44 -2.72 -3.32
C ILE A 33 9.49 -1.75 -2.82
N ASN A 34 10.17 -1.12 -3.77
CA ASN A 34 11.13 -0.07 -3.52
C ASN A 34 10.39 1.26 -3.41
N ILE A 35 10.50 1.92 -2.27
CA ILE A 35 9.90 3.23 -2.01
C ILE A 35 11.01 4.24 -1.72
N PHE A 36 10.72 5.51 -1.98
CA PHE A 36 11.54 6.60 -1.48
C PHE A 36 10.74 7.46 -0.51
N ILE A 37 11.27 7.68 0.69
CA ILE A 37 10.68 8.60 1.66
C ILE A 37 11.41 9.94 1.55
N ASP A 38 10.66 10.96 1.15
CA ASP A 38 11.10 12.35 1.06
C ASP A 38 10.58 13.12 2.29
N GLY A 39 11.47 13.82 2.99
CA GLY A 39 11.19 14.45 4.29
C GLY A 39 11.44 13.53 5.51
N ASP A 40 10.51 13.50 6.47
CA ASP A 40 10.73 12.86 7.78
C ASP A 40 10.70 11.32 7.73
N LYS A 41 11.89 10.72 7.58
CA LYS A 41 12.12 9.28 7.58
C LYS A 41 11.92 8.62 8.96
N ASN A 42 11.85 9.39 10.04
CA ASN A 42 11.70 8.89 11.41
C ASN A 42 10.27 9.07 11.95
N SER A 43 9.39 9.70 11.18
CA SER A 43 7.99 9.85 11.51
C SER A 43 7.31 8.51 11.79
N SER A 44 6.24 8.57 12.59
CA SER A 44 5.33 7.45 12.82
C SER A 44 4.83 6.81 11.51
N MET A 45 4.50 7.63 10.52
CA MET A 45 4.05 7.17 9.20
C MET A 45 5.17 6.47 8.43
N ALA A 46 6.38 7.03 8.40
CA ALA A 46 7.54 6.40 7.75
C ALA A 46 7.83 5.02 8.37
N LYS A 47 7.75 4.90 9.70
CA LYS A 47 7.91 3.63 10.43
C LYS A 47 6.79 2.63 10.13
N ALA A 48 5.54 3.10 10.04
CA ALA A 48 4.40 2.24 9.72
C ALA A 48 4.48 1.67 8.29
N ILE A 49 5.06 2.43 7.36
CA ILE A 49 5.30 1.96 5.99
C ILE A 49 6.48 0.99 5.96
N THR A 50 7.60 1.33 6.59
CA THR A 50 8.85 0.54 6.52
C THR A 50 8.85 -0.69 7.42
N SER A 51 7.84 -0.87 8.27
CA SER A 51 7.63 -2.12 9.03
C SER A 51 7.07 -3.27 8.20
N LEU A 52 6.63 -3.01 6.96
CA LEU A 52 6.16 -4.03 6.03
C LEU A 52 7.35 -4.79 5.44
N ASP A 53 7.35 -6.12 5.55
CA ASP A 53 8.50 -6.96 5.18
C ASP A 53 8.95 -6.82 3.72
N ASN A 54 8.01 -6.57 2.82
CA ASN A 54 8.25 -6.42 1.38
C ASN A 54 8.63 -4.99 0.97
N ILE A 55 8.68 -4.02 1.89
CA ILE A 55 9.10 -2.64 1.60
C ILE A 55 10.62 -2.51 1.73
N LYS A 56 11.26 -1.85 0.76
CA LYS A 56 12.66 -1.44 0.81
C LYS A 56 12.80 0.04 0.49
N THR A 57 13.83 0.66 1.06
CA THR A 57 14.17 2.07 0.82
C THR A 57 15.58 2.17 0.23
N PRO A 58 15.76 1.86 -1.06
CA PRO A 58 17.08 1.95 -1.68
C PRO A 58 17.60 3.38 -1.69
N GLU A 59 18.92 3.54 -1.62
CA GLU A 59 19.55 4.83 -1.87
C GLU A 59 19.46 5.16 -3.36
N VAL A 60 18.86 6.31 -3.68
CA VAL A 60 18.74 6.83 -5.05
C VAL A 60 19.20 8.27 -5.09
N SER A 61 19.98 8.62 -6.12
CA SER A 61 20.51 9.98 -6.31
C SER A 61 19.47 10.95 -6.86
N SER A 62 18.56 10.46 -7.71
CA SER A 62 17.48 11.22 -8.33
C SER A 62 16.16 10.47 -8.18
N PRO A 63 15.37 10.73 -7.11
CA PRO A 63 14.13 10.00 -6.85
C PRO A 63 13.13 10.08 -8.01
N SER A 64 13.00 11.24 -8.65
CA SER A 64 12.07 11.43 -9.77
C SER A 64 12.46 10.62 -11.01
N GLU A 65 13.76 10.51 -11.31
CA GLU A 65 14.24 9.66 -12.40
C GLU A 65 14.11 8.17 -12.04
N ALA A 66 14.44 7.80 -10.80
CA ALA A 66 14.27 6.44 -10.30
C ALA A 66 12.80 5.98 -10.36
N LEU A 67 11.84 6.88 -10.07
CA LEU A 67 10.42 6.61 -10.21
C LEU A 67 10.04 6.36 -11.68
N LYS A 68 10.49 7.24 -12.58
CA LYS A 68 10.22 7.14 -14.02
C LYS A 68 10.84 5.89 -14.66
N ASN A 69 12.02 5.48 -14.19
CA ASN A 69 12.70 4.27 -14.68
C ASN A 69 12.13 2.98 -14.04
N GLY A 70 11.32 3.11 -12.99
CA GLY A 70 10.74 1.99 -12.25
C GLY A 70 11.69 1.34 -11.22
N ASP A 71 12.82 1.98 -10.91
CA ASP A 71 13.78 1.55 -9.87
C ASP A 71 13.14 1.64 -8.47
N ILE A 72 12.32 2.68 -8.27
CA ILE A 72 11.37 2.81 -7.16
C ILE A 72 9.94 2.86 -7.72
N GLN A 73 8.97 2.44 -6.93
CA GLN A 73 7.56 2.40 -7.34
C GLN A 73 6.74 3.59 -6.84
N ILE A 74 7.20 4.28 -5.80
CA ILE A 74 6.47 5.42 -5.20
C ILE A 74 7.43 6.32 -4.43
N ILE A 75 7.17 7.63 -4.47
CA ILE A 75 7.77 8.60 -3.55
C ILE A 75 6.70 9.02 -2.54
N VAL A 76 7.00 8.85 -1.26
CA VAL A 76 6.14 9.26 -0.15
C VAL A 76 6.75 10.50 0.48
N LYS A 77 6.07 11.65 0.35
CA LYS A 77 6.52 12.91 0.94
C LYS A 77 5.86 13.12 2.30
N ILE A 78 6.66 13.07 3.35
CA ILE A 78 6.21 13.25 4.73
C ILE A 78 6.83 14.54 5.27
N PRO A 79 6.03 15.56 5.63
CA PRO A 79 6.55 16.82 6.17
C PRO A 79 7.43 16.61 7.42
N GLU A 80 8.51 17.38 7.56
CA GLU A 80 9.46 17.33 8.70
C GLU A 80 8.82 17.47 10.09
N ASN A 81 7.62 18.05 10.18
CA ASN A 81 6.92 18.28 11.44
C ASN A 81 5.63 17.46 11.55
N PHE A 82 5.47 16.41 10.75
CA PHE A 82 4.23 15.63 10.67
C PHE A 82 3.76 15.14 12.06
N ASP A 83 4.59 14.38 12.78
CA ASP A 83 4.23 13.83 14.10
C ASP A 83 3.92 14.91 15.14
N LYS A 84 4.65 16.03 15.09
CA LYS A 84 4.42 17.19 15.95
C LYS A 84 3.07 17.84 15.64
N ASN A 85 2.72 18.00 14.37
CA ASN A 85 1.45 18.56 13.97
C ASN A 85 0.29 17.66 14.39
N ILE A 86 0.40 16.35 14.17
CA ILE A 86 -0.62 15.37 14.56
C ILE A 86 -0.85 15.38 16.07
N SER A 87 0.22 15.36 16.89
CA SER A 87 0.13 15.37 18.36
C SER A 87 -0.42 16.68 18.93
N LEU A 88 -0.25 17.80 18.24
CA LEU A 88 -0.89 19.09 18.57
C LEU A 88 -2.36 19.17 18.12
N GLY A 89 -2.94 18.08 17.60
CA GLY A 89 -4.31 18.04 17.10
C GLY A 89 -4.51 18.74 15.77
N LYS A 90 -3.44 19.11 15.06
CA LYS A 90 -3.51 19.74 13.73
C LYS A 90 -3.67 18.70 12.63
N ASN A 91 -4.11 19.15 11.47
CA ASN A 91 -4.09 18.36 10.25
C ASN A 91 -2.80 18.63 9.48
N ASP A 92 -2.36 17.63 8.74
CA ASP A 92 -1.19 17.70 7.87
C ASP A 92 -1.42 16.84 6.63
N THR A 93 -0.57 17.00 5.61
CA THR A 93 -0.73 16.33 4.30
C THR A 93 0.52 15.51 3.97
N ILE A 94 0.30 14.24 3.65
CA ILE A 94 1.31 13.38 3.01
C ILE A 94 0.99 13.32 1.53
N GLU A 95 1.99 13.55 0.66
CA GLU A 95 1.82 13.44 -0.79
C GLU A 95 2.41 12.12 -1.29
N LEU A 96 1.72 11.49 -2.23
CA LEU A 96 2.20 10.30 -2.93
C LEU A 96 2.48 10.68 -4.39
N LEU A 97 3.73 10.52 -4.83
CA LEU A 97 4.07 10.61 -6.25
C LEU A 97 4.22 9.22 -6.84
N ILE A 98 3.46 8.97 -7.90
CA ILE A 98 3.35 7.69 -8.58
C ILE A 98 3.54 7.88 -10.09
N ASP A 99 3.88 6.79 -10.78
CA ASP A 99 3.79 6.69 -12.22
C ASP A 99 2.48 5.97 -12.59
N GLU A 100 1.47 6.73 -13.02
CA GLU A 100 0.13 6.21 -13.32
C GLU A 100 0.10 5.23 -14.49
N GLU A 101 1.11 5.24 -15.36
CA GLU A 101 1.24 4.27 -16.46
C GLU A 101 1.86 2.94 -16.01
N SER A 102 2.42 2.90 -14.79
CA SER A 102 3.09 1.74 -14.22
C SER A 102 2.18 0.92 -13.31
N ASN A 103 1.84 -0.29 -13.74
CA ASN A 103 1.12 -1.26 -12.91
C ASN A 103 1.79 -1.49 -11.54
N LYS A 104 3.14 -1.48 -11.48
CA LYS A 104 3.88 -1.65 -10.22
C LYS A 104 3.69 -0.46 -9.29
N SER A 105 3.68 0.75 -9.85
CA SER A 105 3.44 1.98 -9.09
C SER A 105 2.01 2.04 -8.55
N MET A 106 1.02 1.65 -9.37
CA MET A 106 -0.37 1.55 -8.93
C MET A 106 -0.57 0.53 -7.79
N ILE A 107 0.09 -0.64 -7.87
CA ILE A 107 0.06 -1.65 -6.79
C ILE A 107 0.69 -1.08 -5.51
N ALA A 108 1.86 -0.45 -5.61
CA ALA A 108 2.51 0.18 -4.47
C ALA A 108 1.64 1.27 -3.84
N SER A 109 1.00 2.12 -4.65
CA SER A 109 0.06 3.15 -4.20
C SER A 109 -1.10 2.57 -3.41
N GLY A 110 -1.73 1.49 -3.89
CA GLY A 110 -2.81 0.81 -3.17
C GLY A 110 -2.35 0.29 -1.80
N MET A 111 -1.19 -0.37 -1.75
CA MET A 111 -0.63 -0.89 -0.51
C MET A 111 -0.33 0.22 0.51
N ILE A 112 0.34 1.30 0.09
CA ILE A 112 0.64 2.44 0.96
C ILE A 112 -0.64 3.16 1.41
N SER A 113 -1.66 3.22 0.55
CA SER A 113 -2.95 3.81 0.88
C SER A 113 -3.66 3.04 2.00
N GLU A 114 -3.57 1.71 2.02
CA GLU A 114 -4.13 0.88 3.10
C GLU A 114 -3.45 1.18 4.45
N VAL A 115 -2.11 1.29 4.48
CA VAL A 115 -1.36 1.70 5.69
C VAL A 115 -1.79 3.08 6.14
N TYR A 116 -1.92 4.03 5.20
CA TYR A 116 -2.35 5.40 5.47
C TYR A 116 -3.76 5.46 6.06
N GLU A 117 -4.73 4.70 5.51
CA GLU A 117 -6.09 4.66 6.05
C GLU A 117 -6.13 4.05 7.45
N GLY A 118 -5.36 2.98 7.69
CA GLY A 118 -5.23 2.38 9.02
C GLY A 118 -4.65 3.37 10.05
N TYR A 119 -3.58 4.08 9.67
CA TYR A 119 -2.95 5.09 10.53
C TYR A 119 -3.86 6.31 10.78
N LYS A 120 -4.60 6.76 9.76
CA LYS A 120 -5.59 7.83 9.91
C LYS A 120 -6.70 7.44 10.87
N LYS A 121 -7.22 6.21 10.76
CA LYS A 121 -8.26 5.69 11.66
C LYS A 121 -7.80 5.72 13.11
N SER A 122 -6.56 5.27 13.41
CA SER A 122 -6.05 5.27 14.78
C SER A 122 -5.91 6.69 15.36
N ILE A 123 -5.48 7.67 14.57
CA ILE A 123 -5.44 9.08 15.00
C ILE A 123 -6.85 9.60 15.31
N VAL A 124 -7.83 9.28 14.46
CA VAL A 124 -9.23 9.70 14.67
C VAL A 124 -9.77 9.10 15.96
N GLU A 125 -9.57 7.79 16.18
CA GLU A 125 -10.00 7.10 17.40
C GLU A 125 -9.36 7.71 18.65
N GLN A 126 -8.05 7.97 18.63
CA GLN A 126 -7.35 8.64 19.73
C GLN A 126 -7.95 10.02 20.02
N ARG A 127 -8.18 10.84 18.99
CA ARG A 127 -8.74 12.19 19.15
C ARG A 127 -10.17 12.20 19.69
N LEU A 128 -10.98 11.20 19.34
CA LEU A 128 -12.32 11.04 19.90
C LEU A 128 -12.25 10.62 21.37
N SER A 129 -11.40 9.64 21.68
CA SER A 129 -11.16 9.18 23.05
C SER A 129 -10.67 10.31 23.97
N ASP A 130 -9.73 11.14 23.52
CA ASP A 130 -9.21 12.30 24.26
C ASP A 130 -10.30 13.34 24.58
N LYS A 131 -11.41 13.33 23.81
CA LYS A 131 -12.58 14.20 24.02
C LYS A 131 -13.74 13.49 24.74
N GLY A 132 -13.55 12.26 25.18
CA GLY A 132 -14.58 11.44 25.82
C GLY A 132 -15.72 11.03 24.87
N ILE A 133 -15.46 10.99 23.56
CA ILE A 133 -16.41 10.56 22.54
C ILE A 133 -16.14 9.09 22.23
N ASP A 134 -17.18 8.27 22.30
CA ASP A 134 -17.11 6.86 21.90
C ASP A 134 -16.85 6.75 20.38
N SER A 135 -15.78 6.04 19.99
CA SER A 135 -15.40 5.83 18.59
C SER A 135 -16.33 4.86 17.86
N SER A 136 -17.17 4.09 18.56
CA SER A 136 -18.15 3.19 17.96
C SER A 136 -19.12 3.90 17.01
N ILE A 137 -19.34 5.20 17.20
CA ILE A 137 -20.17 6.05 16.33
C ILE A 137 -19.67 6.08 14.87
N LEU A 138 -18.39 5.78 14.63
CA LEU A 138 -17.80 5.74 13.30
C LEU A 138 -18.10 4.44 12.55
N THR A 139 -18.56 3.39 13.24
CA THR A 139 -18.86 2.07 12.65
C THR A 139 -20.28 1.66 13.00
N PRO A 140 -21.30 2.30 12.40
CA PRO A 140 -22.70 2.10 12.78
C PRO A 140 -23.27 0.72 12.42
N PHE A 141 -22.57 -0.08 11.61
CA PHE A 141 -22.92 -1.45 11.26
C PHE A 141 -21.70 -2.23 10.74
N GLU A 142 -21.80 -3.56 10.75
CA GLU A 142 -20.85 -4.50 10.15
C GLU A 142 -21.50 -5.20 8.93
N VAL A 143 -20.69 -5.67 7.98
CA VAL A 143 -21.13 -6.41 6.76
C VAL A 143 -20.58 -7.82 6.77
#